data_AF-A0A1Y3BC83-F1
#
_entry.id   AF-A0A1Y3BC83-F1
#
_cell.length_a   1.000
_cell.length_b   1.000
_cell.length_c   1.000
_cell.angle_alpha   90.00
_cell.angle_beta   90.00
_cell.angle_gamma   90.00
#
_symmetry.space_group_name_H-M   'P 1'
#
loop_
_entity.id
_entity.type
_entity.pdbx_description
1 polymer ?
#
loop_
_entity_poly.entity_id
_entity_poly.type
_entity_poly.pdbx_seq_one_letter_code
_entity_poly.pdbx_strand_id
1 'polypeptide(L)'
;MVICEYYAEIVQRILKHNMDFGKYPRMRVLVQDYFVALNQHNDGNHLIQTFIYRSQYEDWRLSLAQILQPIPLPDSALSDPKFFLLFKPVIENLANDHRCDVHQMLLGIRENKSNWLDLYAPGNIGCDDDGQLWSIMLKTLIGCCCRRKRFYQVLIKSSLDACLLLALREDETCQKILCDMIELELIENSSDVQQQIITTLQSTSTGRQQYEELCQRQFHLREF
;
A
#
# COMPACT_ATOMS: atom_id res chain seq x y z
N MET A 1 -19.48 14.83 23.96
CA MET A 1 -18.35 15.60 24.49
C MET A 1 -17.64 14.86 25.63
N VAL A 2 -18.29 14.57 26.76
CA VAL A 2 -17.68 13.86 27.92
C VAL A 2 -17.10 12.47 27.61
N ILE A 3 -17.72 11.74 26.68
CA ILE A 3 -17.34 10.35 26.38
C ILE A 3 -15.98 10.29 25.64
N CYS A 4 -15.74 11.15 24.65
CA CYS A 4 -14.48 11.17 23.91
C CYS A 4 -13.30 11.59 24.79
N GLU A 5 -13.49 12.54 25.71
CA GLU A 5 -12.45 12.96 26.65
C GLU A 5 -12.09 11.83 27.63
N TYR A 6 -13.08 11.09 28.12
CA TYR A 6 -12.86 9.94 29.00
C TYR A 6 -12.12 8.79 28.29
N TYR A 7 -12.48 8.49 27.05
CA TYR A 7 -11.77 7.48 26.26
C TYR A 7 -10.41 7.95 25.75
N ALA A 8 -10.15 9.27 25.69
CA ALA A 8 -8.86 9.82 25.26
C ALA A 8 -7.71 9.30 26.13
N GLU A 9 -7.85 9.36 27.45
CA GLU A 9 -6.81 8.86 28.35
C GLU A 9 -6.62 7.35 28.24
N ILE A 10 -7.72 6.59 28.08
CA ILE A 10 -7.68 5.14 27.95
C ILE A 10 -6.96 4.75 26.65
N VAL A 11 -7.32 5.39 25.54
CA VAL A 11 -6.69 5.16 24.23
C VAL A 11 -5.24 5.61 24.25
N GLN A 12 -4.91 6.76 24.84
CA GLN A 12 -3.53 7.20 25.00
C GLN A 12 -2.70 6.21 25.84
N ARG A 13 -3.27 5.64 26.91
CA ARG A 13 -2.60 4.61 27.72
C ARG A 13 -2.43 3.31 26.94
N ILE A 14 -3.43 2.87 26.16
CA ILE A 14 -3.32 1.69 25.30
C ILE A 14 -2.20 1.92 24.27
N LEU A 15 -2.22 3.06 23.58
CA LEU A 15 -1.20 3.47 22.63
C LEU A 15 0.18 3.60 23.29
N LYS A 16 0.29 3.99 24.56
CA LYS A 16 1.60 4.16 25.22
C LYS A 16 2.15 2.87 25.84
N HIS A 17 1.30 1.97 26.29
CA HIS A 17 1.70 0.87 27.18
C HIS A 17 1.25 -0.52 26.72
N ASN A 18 0.25 -0.65 25.85
CA ASN A 18 -0.34 -1.93 25.46
C ASN A 18 -0.63 -1.97 23.96
N MET A 19 0.43 -1.95 23.14
CA MET A 19 0.30 -1.88 21.70
C MET A 19 0.34 -3.23 20.95
N ASP A 20 0.22 -4.35 21.67
CA ASP A 20 0.13 -5.69 21.07
C ASP A 20 -1.31 -5.98 20.62
N PHE A 21 -1.74 -5.34 19.53
CA PHE A 21 -3.10 -5.50 19.03
C PHE A 21 -3.35 -6.86 18.37
N GLY A 22 -2.30 -7.61 18.04
CA GLY A 22 -2.40 -9.01 17.62
C GLY A 22 -2.94 -9.88 18.76
N LYS A 23 -2.47 -9.66 19.99
CA LYS A 23 -2.93 -10.38 21.19
C LYS A 23 -4.23 -9.82 21.76
N TYR A 24 -4.50 -8.52 21.59
CA TYR A 24 -5.66 -7.84 22.18
C TYR A 24 -6.58 -7.19 21.12
N PRO A 25 -7.31 -7.98 20.31
CA PRO A 25 -8.12 -7.46 19.20
C PRO A 25 -9.26 -6.54 19.64
N ARG A 26 -9.80 -6.68 20.86
CA ARG A 26 -10.81 -5.77 21.41
C ARG A 26 -10.24 -4.39 21.74
N MET A 27 -8.98 -4.32 22.16
CA MET A 27 -8.30 -3.04 22.37
C MET A 27 -8.10 -2.32 21.05
N ARG A 28 -7.77 -3.08 19.99
CA ARG A 28 -7.70 -2.52 18.63
C ARG A 28 -9.02 -1.89 18.21
N VAL A 29 -10.12 -2.62 18.34
CA VAL A 29 -11.46 -2.11 17.98
C VAL A 29 -11.82 -0.87 18.80
N LEU A 30 -11.57 -0.86 20.10
CA LEU A 30 -11.79 0.33 20.93
C LEU A 30 -11.02 1.56 20.44
N VAL A 31 -9.75 1.36 20.08
CA VAL A 31 -8.90 2.44 19.55
C VAL A 31 -9.39 2.89 18.17
N GLN A 32 -9.84 1.98 17.31
CA GLN A 32 -10.44 2.28 16.01
C GLN A 32 -11.75 3.07 16.15
N ASP A 33 -12.66 2.63 17.02
CA ASP A 33 -13.94 3.31 17.28
C ASP A 33 -13.72 4.73 17.80
N TYR A 34 -12.72 4.91 18.67
CA TYR A 34 -12.30 6.22 19.15
C TYR A 34 -11.80 7.11 18.00
N PHE A 35 -11.03 6.56 17.04
CA PHE A 35 -10.57 7.30 15.87
C PHE A 35 -11.72 7.73 14.95
N VAL A 36 -12.70 6.86 14.72
CA VAL A 36 -13.91 7.22 13.98
C VAL A 36 -14.65 8.36 14.67
N ALA A 37 -14.84 8.26 15.99
CA ALA A 37 -15.54 9.28 16.77
C ALA A 37 -14.83 10.64 16.75
N LEU A 38 -13.49 10.66 16.87
CA LEU A 38 -12.71 11.91 16.81
C LEU A 38 -12.78 12.59 15.44
N ASN A 39 -12.73 11.81 14.36
CA ASN A 39 -12.82 12.33 13.00
C ASN A 39 -14.16 13.06 12.78
N GLN A 40 -15.26 12.48 13.28
CA GLN A 40 -16.62 13.06 13.18
C GLN A 40 -16.82 14.33 14.03
N HIS A 41 -15.95 14.61 14.99
CA HIS A 41 -16.08 15.71 15.95
C HIS A 41 -15.23 16.97 15.61
N ASN A 42 -14.70 17.08 14.39
CA ASN A 42 -13.82 18.18 13.91
C ASN A 42 -12.42 18.25 14.56
N ASP A 43 -12.01 17.26 15.38
CA ASP A 43 -10.65 17.15 15.94
C ASP A 43 -9.75 16.18 15.12
N GLY A 44 -10.21 15.79 13.92
CA GLY A 44 -9.51 14.86 13.04
C GLY A 44 -8.11 15.33 12.63
N ASN A 45 -7.88 16.65 12.54
CA ASN A 45 -6.56 17.19 12.20
C ASN A 45 -5.52 16.93 13.30
N HIS A 46 -5.87 17.14 14.58
CA HIS A 46 -4.96 16.86 15.69
C HIS A 46 -4.62 15.37 15.77
N LEU A 47 -5.61 14.52 15.45
CA LEU A 47 -5.42 13.10 15.38
C LEU A 47 -4.42 12.71 14.27
N ILE A 48 -4.59 13.23 13.06
CA ILE A 48 -3.66 12.99 11.95
C ILE A 48 -2.25 13.44 12.33
N GLN A 49 -2.09 14.61 12.96
CA GLN A 49 -0.79 15.08 13.45
C GLN A 49 -0.16 14.12 14.48
N THR A 50 -0.97 13.52 15.35
CA THR A 50 -0.49 12.50 16.30
C THR A 50 0.03 11.26 15.56
N PHE A 51 -0.69 10.78 14.53
CA PHE A 51 -0.22 9.66 13.71
C PHE A 51 1.07 10.01 12.96
N ILE A 52 1.15 11.19 12.35
CA ILE A 52 2.35 11.67 11.65
C ILE A 52 3.53 11.64 12.62
N TYR A 53 3.42 12.32 13.77
CA TYR A 53 4.49 12.40 14.76
C TYR A 53 4.91 11.01 15.26
N ARG A 54 3.96 10.13 15.57
CA ARG A 54 4.25 8.78 16.09
C ARG A 54 4.86 7.87 15.04
N SER A 55 4.42 7.95 13.78
CA SER A 55 4.91 7.11 12.70
C SER A 55 6.40 7.33 12.37
N GLN A 56 6.98 8.45 12.80
CA GLN A 56 8.42 8.70 12.70
C GLN A 56 9.24 7.71 13.53
N TYR A 57 8.68 7.21 14.64
CA TYR A 57 9.37 6.30 15.56
C TYR A 57 9.09 4.84 15.19
N GLU A 58 10.16 4.09 14.97
CA GLU A 58 10.08 2.69 14.57
C GLU A 58 9.25 1.82 15.54
N ASP A 59 9.44 1.99 16.84
CA ASP A 59 8.72 1.24 17.89
C ASP A 59 7.19 1.38 17.81
N TRP A 60 6.70 2.43 17.15
CA TRP A 60 5.28 2.74 17.03
C TRP A 60 4.66 2.22 15.73
N ARG A 61 5.45 2.04 14.67
CA ARG A 61 4.91 1.78 13.33
C ARG A 61 4.11 0.49 13.24
N LEU A 62 4.56 -0.60 13.87
CA LEU A 62 3.80 -1.86 13.87
C LEU A 62 2.41 -1.68 14.48
N SER A 63 2.34 -1.05 15.63
CA SER A 63 1.10 -0.84 16.35
C SER A 63 0.16 0.12 15.64
N LEU A 64 0.71 1.19 15.07
CA LEU A 64 -0.06 2.10 14.21
C LEU A 64 -0.60 1.35 12.98
N ALA A 65 0.23 0.56 12.31
CA ALA A 65 -0.15 -0.23 11.15
C ALA A 65 -1.29 -1.22 11.48
N GLN A 66 -1.20 -1.89 12.65
CA GLN A 66 -2.25 -2.80 13.13
C GLN A 66 -3.58 -2.10 13.38
N ILE A 67 -3.57 -0.88 13.92
CA ILE A 67 -4.79 -0.07 14.11
C ILE A 67 -5.38 0.34 12.76
N LEU A 68 -4.55 0.65 11.78
CA LEU A 68 -5.00 1.09 10.46
C LEU A 68 -5.59 -0.05 9.61
N GLN A 69 -5.82 -1.23 10.20
CA GLN A 69 -6.34 -2.42 9.56
C GLN A 69 -7.46 -3.13 10.35
N PRO A 70 -8.63 -3.43 9.73
CA PRO A 70 -9.07 -2.87 8.46
C PRO A 70 -9.16 -1.34 8.56
N ILE A 71 -9.17 -0.63 7.43
CA ILE A 71 -9.21 0.83 7.39
C ILE A 71 -10.30 1.36 8.35
N PRO A 72 -9.94 2.01 9.47
CA PRO A 72 -10.86 2.34 10.54
C PRO A 72 -11.44 3.74 10.37
N LEU A 73 -11.72 4.13 9.13
CA LEU A 73 -12.09 5.50 8.77
C LEU A 73 -13.49 5.51 8.18
N PRO A 74 -14.32 6.52 8.51
CA PRO A 74 -15.63 6.67 7.90
C PRO A 74 -15.50 7.03 6.42
N ASP A 75 -16.53 6.71 5.62
CA ASP A 75 -16.58 7.00 4.18
C ASP A 75 -16.37 8.51 3.89
N SER A 76 -16.80 9.38 4.80
CA SER A 76 -16.58 10.83 4.71
C SER A 76 -15.10 11.21 4.70
N ALA A 77 -14.27 10.53 5.49
CA ALA A 77 -12.82 10.74 5.50
C ALA A 77 -12.17 10.10 4.27
N LEU A 78 -12.66 8.94 3.84
CA LEU A 78 -12.19 8.26 2.62
C LEU A 78 -12.63 8.95 1.33
N SER A 79 -13.51 9.94 1.42
CA SER A 79 -13.95 10.79 0.30
C SER A 79 -13.30 12.19 0.33
N ASP A 80 -12.41 12.48 1.28
CA ASP A 80 -11.73 13.77 1.41
C ASP A 80 -10.28 13.68 0.92
N PRO A 81 -9.93 14.28 -0.24
CA PRO A 81 -8.55 14.29 -0.74
C PRO A 81 -7.55 14.92 0.25
N LYS A 82 -8.01 15.90 1.04
CA LYS A 82 -7.15 16.57 2.03
C LYS A 82 -6.74 15.62 3.15
N PHE A 83 -7.63 14.70 3.54
CA PHE A 83 -7.29 13.65 4.49
C PHE A 83 -6.08 12.84 4.00
N PHE A 84 -6.12 12.36 2.75
CA PHE A 84 -5.04 11.55 2.19
C PHE A 84 -3.73 12.33 2.07
N LEU A 85 -3.77 13.56 1.57
CA LEU A 85 -2.59 14.45 1.52
C LEU A 85 -1.91 14.56 2.90
N LEU A 86 -2.70 14.77 3.96
CA LEU A 86 -2.17 14.88 5.32
C LEU A 86 -1.73 13.54 5.90
N PHE A 87 -2.40 12.44 5.56
CA PHE A 87 -2.12 11.12 6.11
C PHE A 87 -0.97 10.40 5.39
N LYS A 88 -0.61 10.86 4.20
CA LYS A 88 0.45 10.32 3.34
C LYS A 88 1.78 10.03 4.06
N PRO A 89 2.34 10.92 4.91
CA PRO A 89 3.59 10.64 5.60
C PRO A 89 3.53 9.41 6.52
N VAL A 90 2.35 9.10 7.06
CA VAL A 90 2.14 7.89 7.86
C VAL A 90 2.30 6.67 6.98
N ILE A 91 1.64 6.65 5.83
CA ILE A 91 1.69 5.54 4.88
C ILE A 91 3.10 5.36 4.32
N GLU A 92 3.79 6.45 4.01
CA GLU A 92 5.19 6.44 3.58
C GLU A 92 6.13 5.84 4.65
N ASN A 93 5.94 6.19 5.92
CA ASN A 93 6.69 5.60 7.03
C ASN A 93 6.45 4.10 7.18
N LEU A 94 5.20 3.63 6.94
CA LEU A 94 4.89 2.20 6.95
C LEU A 94 5.50 1.49 5.74
N ALA A 95 5.45 2.11 4.56
CA ALA A 95 5.98 1.56 3.31
C ALA A 95 7.51 1.42 3.31
N ASN A 96 8.21 2.31 4.01
CA ASN A 96 9.67 2.27 4.14
C ASN A 96 10.15 1.46 5.36
N ASP A 97 9.25 0.88 6.16
CA ASP A 97 9.64 0.07 7.30
C ASP A 97 10.25 -1.26 6.86
N HIS A 98 11.37 -1.63 7.47
CA HIS A 98 12.12 -2.83 7.10
C HIS A 98 11.47 -4.13 7.59
N ARG A 99 10.57 -4.07 8.57
CA ARG A 99 9.91 -5.26 9.14
C ARG A 99 8.69 -5.61 8.32
N CYS A 100 8.61 -6.85 7.82
CA CYS A 100 7.52 -7.18 6.92
C CYS A 100 6.13 -7.20 7.62
N ASP A 101 6.04 -7.31 8.95
CA ASP A 101 4.78 -7.20 9.71
C ASP A 101 4.19 -5.78 9.72
N VAL A 102 5.00 -4.76 9.40
CA VAL A 102 4.56 -3.37 9.25
C VAL A 102 4.02 -3.13 7.84
N HIS A 103 4.85 -3.27 6.79
CA HIS A 103 4.43 -2.91 5.43
C HIS A 103 3.40 -3.89 4.83
N GLN A 104 3.26 -5.12 5.35
CA GLN A 104 2.15 -6.00 4.95
C GLN A 104 0.78 -5.43 5.35
N MET A 105 0.71 -4.55 6.35
CA MET A 105 -0.54 -3.89 6.73
C MET A 105 -1.02 -2.86 5.69
N LEU A 106 -0.23 -2.58 4.64
CA LEU A 106 -0.70 -1.80 3.50
C LEU A 106 -1.67 -2.59 2.61
N LEU A 107 -1.60 -3.92 2.68
CA LEU A 107 -2.44 -4.84 1.93
C LEU A 107 -3.81 -5.05 2.59
N GLY A 108 -4.78 -5.52 1.81
CA GLY A 108 -6.10 -5.87 2.30
C GLY A 108 -6.10 -7.16 3.14
N ILE A 109 -6.81 -7.15 4.27
CA ILE A 109 -7.06 -8.35 5.09
C ILE A 109 -8.26 -9.16 4.57
N ARG A 110 -9.19 -8.51 3.84
CA ARG A 110 -10.42 -9.12 3.33
C ARG A 110 -10.56 -8.84 1.85
N GLU A 111 -11.06 -9.83 1.10
CA GLU A 111 -11.44 -9.65 -0.29
C GLU A 111 -12.57 -8.59 -0.39
N ASN A 112 -12.52 -7.76 -1.43
CA ASN A 112 -13.50 -6.71 -1.75
C ASN A 112 -13.59 -5.52 -0.78
N LYS A 113 -12.62 -5.32 0.11
CA LYS A 113 -12.48 -4.07 0.88
C LYS A 113 -11.25 -3.29 0.42
N SER A 114 -11.38 -1.97 0.33
CA SER A 114 -10.27 -1.07 0.06
C SER A 114 -9.15 -1.28 1.07
N ASN A 115 -7.93 -1.22 0.58
CA ASN A 115 -6.72 -1.23 1.39
C ASN A 115 -5.85 -0.03 1.04
N TRP A 116 -4.79 0.20 1.81
CA TRP A 116 -3.95 1.39 1.64
C TRP A 116 -3.20 1.36 0.30
N LEU A 117 -2.77 0.19 -0.18
CA LEU A 117 -2.15 0.06 -1.50
C LEU A 117 -3.12 0.51 -2.60
N ASP A 118 -4.38 0.07 -2.56
CA ASP A 118 -5.37 0.47 -3.56
C ASP A 118 -5.69 1.98 -3.46
N LEU A 119 -5.89 2.52 -2.25
CA LEU A 119 -6.28 3.93 -2.08
C LEU A 119 -5.25 4.92 -2.60
N TYR A 120 -3.96 4.57 -2.55
CA TYR A 120 -2.86 5.38 -3.07
C TYR A 120 -2.46 5.01 -4.50
N ALA A 121 -3.13 4.05 -5.16
CA ALA A 121 -2.83 3.72 -6.54
C ALA A 121 -3.13 4.90 -7.48
N PRO A 122 -2.35 5.07 -8.57
CA PRO A 122 -2.64 6.05 -9.61
C PRO A 122 -4.11 6.06 -10.05
N GLY A 123 -4.73 7.24 -10.05
CA GLY A 123 -6.14 7.43 -10.38
C GLY A 123 -7.11 7.33 -9.19
N ASN A 124 -6.64 6.88 -8.03
CA ASN A 124 -7.44 6.86 -6.80
C ASN A 124 -7.21 8.10 -5.93
N ILE A 125 -8.15 8.34 -5.01
CA ILE A 125 -8.26 9.58 -4.24
C ILE A 125 -7.01 9.91 -3.41
N GLY A 126 -6.25 8.90 -2.99
CA GLY A 126 -5.05 9.10 -2.18
C GLY A 126 -3.80 9.44 -3.00
N CYS A 127 -3.83 9.27 -4.33
CA CYS A 127 -2.68 9.50 -5.19
C CYS A 127 -2.61 10.97 -5.64
N ASP A 128 -1.81 11.77 -4.93
CA ASP A 128 -1.58 13.19 -5.23
C ASP A 128 -0.20 13.49 -5.85
N ASP A 129 0.63 12.46 -6.06
CA ASP A 129 2.05 12.57 -6.41
C ASP A 129 2.47 11.79 -7.64
N ASP A 130 1.55 11.65 -8.59
CA ASP A 130 1.80 10.91 -9.83
C ASP A 130 2.19 9.44 -9.62
N GLY A 131 1.90 8.86 -8.44
CA GLY A 131 2.10 7.45 -8.11
C GLY A 131 3.43 7.14 -7.43
N GLN A 132 4.18 8.16 -6.99
CA GLN A 132 5.49 7.97 -6.34
C GLN A 132 5.39 7.14 -5.07
N LEU A 133 4.49 7.49 -4.14
CA LEU A 133 4.29 6.69 -2.92
C LEU A 133 3.86 5.26 -3.25
N TRP A 134 2.96 5.09 -4.22
CA TRP A 134 2.50 3.76 -4.61
C TRP A 134 3.62 2.88 -5.16
N SER A 135 4.51 3.45 -5.99
CA SER A 135 5.72 2.77 -6.46
C SER A 135 6.64 2.38 -5.29
N ILE A 136 6.83 3.26 -4.29
CA ILE A 136 7.59 2.93 -3.07
C ILE A 136 6.98 1.74 -2.34
N MET A 137 5.65 1.75 -2.14
CA MET A 137 4.93 0.65 -1.49
C MET A 137 5.16 -0.67 -2.23
N LEU A 138 5.00 -0.66 -3.56
CA LEU A 138 5.24 -1.84 -4.40
C LEU A 138 6.69 -2.31 -4.32
N LYS A 139 7.66 -1.39 -4.43
CA LYS A 139 9.09 -1.70 -4.37
C LYS A 139 9.45 -2.42 -3.07
N THR A 140 8.94 -1.95 -1.93
CA THR A 140 9.14 -2.63 -0.64
C THR A 140 8.45 -3.99 -0.60
N LEU A 141 7.19 -4.07 -1.03
CA LEU A 141 6.40 -5.30 -0.96
C LEU A 141 7.01 -6.42 -1.82
N ILE A 142 7.33 -6.14 -3.09
CA ILE A 142 8.01 -7.11 -3.97
C ILE A 142 9.48 -7.30 -3.54
N GLY A 143 10.06 -6.33 -2.85
CA GLY A 143 11.40 -6.44 -2.27
C GLY A 143 11.49 -7.34 -1.03
N CYS A 144 10.46 -7.41 -0.17
CA CYS A 144 10.45 -8.15 1.10
C CYS A 144 9.62 -9.43 1.01
N CYS A 145 8.29 -9.28 0.97
CA CYS A 145 7.37 -10.34 1.37
C CYS A 145 6.38 -10.81 0.29
N CYS A 146 6.25 -10.06 -0.80
CA CYS A 146 5.25 -10.30 -1.84
C CYS A 146 5.84 -10.76 -3.18
N ARG A 147 7.02 -11.42 -3.17
CA ARG A 147 7.68 -12.05 -4.34
C ARG A 147 6.95 -13.28 -4.91
N ARG A 148 5.63 -13.38 -4.73
CA ARG A 148 4.85 -14.59 -4.98
C ARG A 148 3.87 -14.37 -6.11
N LYS A 149 3.70 -15.40 -6.96
CA LYS A 149 2.72 -15.46 -8.07
C LYS A 149 1.34 -14.89 -7.69
N ARG A 150 0.85 -15.21 -6.49
CA ARG A 150 -0.45 -14.73 -5.96
C ARG A 150 -0.55 -13.20 -5.85
N PHE A 151 0.51 -12.51 -5.45
CA PHE A 151 0.48 -11.05 -5.31
C PHE A 151 0.37 -10.36 -6.67
N TYR A 152 1.16 -10.81 -7.64
CA TYR A 152 1.08 -10.32 -9.02
C TYR A 152 -0.30 -10.59 -9.65
N GLN A 153 -0.93 -11.74 -9.36
CA GLN A 153 -2.31 -12.02 -9.80
C GLN A 153 -3.32 -11.01 -9.23
N VAL A 154 -3.12 -10.54 -7.99
CA VAL A 154 -3.93 -9.47 -7.42
C VAL A 154 -3.70 -8.17 -8.20
N LEU A 155 -2.44 -7.79 -8.44
CA LEU A 155 -2.12 -6.58 -9.21
C LEU A 155 -2.69 -6.61 -10.63
N ILE A 156 -2.61 -7.74 -11.33
CA ILE A 156 -3.21 -7.91 -12.67
C ILE A 156 -4.72 -7.61 -12.62
N LYS A 157 -5.40 -8.07 -11.56
CA LYS A 157 -6.85 -7.93 -11.42
C LYS A 157 -7.29 -6.52 -11.02
N SER A 158 -6.55 -5.84 -10.13
CA SER A 158 -7.00 -4.60 -9.50
C SER A 158 -6.24 -3.33 -9.91
N SER A 159 -5.02 -3.47 -10.45
CA SER A 159 -4.09 -2.35 -10.56
C SER A 159 -3.15 -2.44 -11.76
N LEU A 160 -3.52 -3.21 -12.79
CA LEU A 160 -2.69 -3.37 -13.99
C LEU A 160 -2.53 -2.04 -14.73
N ASP A 161 -3.62 -1.29 -14.90
CA ASP A 161 -3.57 0.02 -15.57
C ASP A 161 -2.65 1.01 -14.85
N ALA A 162 -2.61 0.97 -13.52
CA ALA A 162 -1.67 1.75 -12.73
C ALA A 162 -0.21 1.32 -12.96
N CYS A 163 0.06 0.01 -13.03
CA CYS A 163 1.40 -0.50 -13.37
C CYS A 163 1.83 -0.05 -14.78
N LEU A 164 0.93 -0.16 -15.77
CA LEU A 164 1.18 0.26 -17.15
C LEU A 164 1.46 1.77 -17.23
N LEU A 165 0.63 2.59 -16.57
CA LEU A 165 0.78 4.03 -16.53
C LEU A 165 2.13 4.46 -15.96
N LEU A 166 2.54 3.90 -14.81
CA LEU A 166 3.81 4.26 -14.20
C LEU A 166 5.00 3.72 -14.99
N ALA A 167 4.90 2.51 -15.56
CA ALA A 167 5.95 1.98 -16.43
C ALA A 167 6.19 2.87 -17.66
N LEU A 168 5.13 3.45 -18.25
CA LEU A 168 5.22 4.45 -19.33
C LEU A 168 5.87 5.77 -18.87
N ARG A 169 5.81 6.08 -17.57
CA ARG A 169 6.47 7.23 -16.93
C ARG A 169 7.90 6.91 -16.46
N GLU A 170 8.49 5.83 -16.98
CA GLU A 170 9.82 5.32 -16.64
C GLU A 170 9.99 4.86 -15.18
N ASP A 171 8.91 4.47 -14.50
CA ASP A 171 9.03 3.85 -13.17
C ASP A 171 9.57 2.41 -13.27
N GLU A 172 10.82 2.23 -12.83
CA GLU A 172 11.51 0.93 -12.89
C GLU A 172 10.85 -0.15 -12.04
N THR A 173 10.17 0.20 -10.94
CA THR A 173 9.46 -0.76 -10.09
C THR A 173 8.32 -1.41 -10.87
N CYS A 174 7.51 -0.60 -11.55
CA CYS A 174 6.40 -1.08 -12.35
C CYS A 174 6.88 -1.82 -13.61
N GLN A 175 7.95 -1.36 -14.26
CA GLN A 175 8.58 -2.09 -15.36
C GLN A 175 9.03 -3.50 -14.92
N LYS A 176 9.68 -3.59 -13.75
CA LYS A 176 10.07 -4.88 -13.18
C LYS A 176 8.87 -5.78 -12.90
N ILE A 177 7.81 -5.24 -12.31
CA ILE A 177 6.57 -5.97 -12.04
C ILE A 177 5.96 -6.51 -13.34
N LEU A 178 5.93 -5.71 -14.40
CA LEU A 178 5.43 -6.11 -15.71
C LEU A 178 6.29 -7.23 -16.32
N CYS A 179 7.62 -7.14 -16.21
CA CYS A 179 8.53 -8.22 -16.60
C CYS A 179 8.27 -9.49 -15.78
N ASP A 180 8.13 -9.38 -14.46
CA ASP A 180 7.83 -10.52 -13.58
C ASP A 180 6.50 -11.20 -13.96
N MET A 181 5.49 -10.43 -14.39
CA MET A 181 4.19 -10.98 -14.85
C MET A 181 4.33 -11.82 -16.11
N ILE A 182 5.18 -11.40 -17.05
CA ILE A 182 5.51 -12.16 -18.27
C ILE A 182 6.34 -13.39 -17.90
N GLU A 183 7.38 -13.23 -17.07
CA GLU A 183 8.30 -14.28 -16.66
C GLU A 183 7.57 -15.44 -15.94
N LEU A 184 6.59 -15.10 -15.09
CA LEU A 184 5.79 -16.06 -14.32
C LEU A 184 4.59 -16.63 -15.09
N GLU A 185 4.47 -16.33 -16.39
CA GLU A 185 3.37 -16.74 -17.26
C GLU A 185 2.00 -16.50 -16.60
N LEU A 186 1.82 -15.30 -16.03
CA LEU A 186 0.58 -14.93 -15.35
C LEU A 186 -0.53 -14.50 -16.31
N ILE A 187 -0.11 -14.14 -17.52
CA ILE A 187 -0.93 -13.58 -18.56
C ILE A 187 -0.89 -14.61 -19.67
N GLU A 188 -1.98 -15.35 -19.83
CA GLU A 188 -2.04 -16.50 -20.73
C GLU A 188 -1.68 -16.08 -22.18
N ASN A 189 -1.00 -16.99 -22.89
CA ASN A 189 -0.19 -16.82 -24.11
C ASN A 189 -0.93 -16.34 -25.39
N SER A 190 -2.08 -15.69 -25.26
CA SER A 190 -2.85 -15.16 -26.39
C SER A 190 -3.68 -13.93 -26.03
N SER A 191 -3.30 -13.19 -24.99
CA SER A 191 -4.08 -12.02 -24.56
C SER A 191 -3.51 -10.71 -25.11
N ASP A 192 -4.40 -9.83 -25.56
CA ASP A 192 -4.08 -8.44 -25.91
C ASP A 192 -3.32 -7.73 -24.77
N VAL A 193 -3.54 -8.17 -23.53
CA VAL A 193 -2.85 -7.69 -22.33
C VAL A 193 -1.34 -7.94 -22.37
N GLN A 194 -0.90 -9.13 -22.78
CA GLN A 194 0.53 -9.42 -22.87
C GLN A 194 1.21 -8.51 -23.90
N GLN A 195 0.58 -8.30 -25.06
CA GLN A 195 1.07 -7.39 -26.09
C GLN A 195 1.10 -5.95 -25.60
N GLN A 196 0.09 -5.51 -24.84
CA GLN A 196 0.05 -4.18 -24.24
C GLN A 196 1.21 -3.96 -23.25
N ILE A 197 1.54 -4.97 -22.44
CA ILE A 197 2.66 -4.90 -21.50
C ILE A 197 3.99 -4.81 -22.25
N ILE A 198 4.21 -5.68 -23.24
CA ILE A 198 5.43 -5.68 -24.06
C ILE A 198 5.60 -4.32 -24.75
N THR A 199 4.53 -3.81 -25.36
CA THR A 199 4.54 -2.49 -26.03
C THR A 199 4.88 -1.38 -25.05
N THR A 200 4.30 -1.41 -23.84
CA THR A 200 4.59 -0.45 -22.76
C THR A 200 6.07 -0.47 -22.38
N LEU A 201 6.63 -1.65 -22.14
CA LEU A 201 8.04 -1.82 -21.78
C LEU A 201 8.96 -1.28 -22.89
N GLN A 202 8.69 -1.65 -24.15
CA GLN A 202 9.50 -1.24 -25.31
C GLN A 202 9.43 0.27 -25.63
N SER A 203 8.41 0.96 -25.12
CA SER A 203 8.18 2.40 -25.32
C SER A 203 9.07 3.28 -24.43
N THR A 204 9.74 2.71 -23.43
CA THR A 204 10.64 3.44 -22.52
C THR A 204 12.07 2.91 -22.59
N SER A 205 13.03 3.74 -22.22
CA SER A 205 14.45 3.40 -22.31
C SER A 205 14.82 2.25 -21.35
N THR A 206 14.52 2.41 -20.07
CA THR A 206 14.76 1.42 -19.01
C THR A 206 13.88 0.19 -19.15
N GLY A 207 12.61 0.35 -19.57
CA GLY A 207 11.69 -0.77 -19.78
C GLY A 207 12.15 -1.69 -20.90
N ARG A 208 12.69 -1.13 -22.00
CA ARG A 208 13.27 -1.92 -23.09
C ARG A 208 14.46 -2.74 -22.61
N GLN A 209 15.36 -2.12 -21.86
CA GLN A 209 16.53 -2.82 -21.31
C GLN A 209 16.10 -4.00 -20.42
N GLN A 210 15.18 -3.77 -19.47
CA GLN A 210 14.70 -4.83 -18.58
C GLN A 210 14.01 -5.96 -19.34
N TYR A 211 13.23 -5.63 -20.38
CA TYR A 211 12.57 -6.63 -21.21
C TYR A 211 13.56 -7.45 -22.05
N GLU A 212 14.60 -6.82 -22.62
CA GLU A 212 15.67 -7.52 -23.34
C GLU A 212 16.42 -8.49 -22.42
N GLU A 213 16.74 -8.07 -21.18
CA GLU A 213 17.35 -8.93 -20.16
C GLU A 213 16.44 -10.13 -19.81
N LEU A 214 15.12 -9.92 -19.72
CA LEU A 214 14.15 -11.01 -19.54
C LEU A 214 14.18 -11.99 -20.72
N CYS A 215 14.12 -11.50 -21.96
CA CYS A 215 14.15 -12.36 -23.15
C CYS A 215 15.43 -13.20 -23.24
N GLN A 216 16.58 -12.61 -22.90
CA GLN A 216 17.85 -13.34 -22.84
C GLN A 216 17.82 -14.47 -21.81
N ARG A 217 17.30 -14.21 -20.61
CA ARG A 217 17.14 -15.23 -19.56
C ARG A 217 16.22 -16.37 -20.00
N GLN A 218 15.08 -16.05 -20.63
CA GLN A 218 14.15 -17.06 -21.15
C GLN A 218 14.73 -17.88 -22.30
N PHE A 219 15.53 -17.27 -23.17
CA PHE A 219 16.22 -17.97 -24.25
C PHE A 219 17.20 -19.01 -23.69
N HIS A 220 18.05 -18.60 -22.74
CA HIS A 220 19.00 -19.51 -22.09
C HIS A 220 18.33 -20.71 -21.39
N LEU A 221 17.17 -20.51 -20.77
CA LEU A 221 16.42 -21.59 -20.11
C LEU A 221 15.82 -22.61 -21.09
N ARG A 222 15.66 -22.27 -22.38
CA ARG A 222 15.13 -23.17 -23.42
C ARG A 222 16.22 -24.00 -24.12
N GLU A 223 17.49 -23.65 -23.94
CA GLU A 223 18.63 -24.37 -24.52
C GLU A 223 19.14 -25.54 -23.65
N PHE A 224 18.57 -25.73 -22.45
CA PHE A 224 18.83 -26.84 -21.53
C PHE A 224 17.59 -27.71 -21.32
#